data_AF-A0A3B8P3Y9-F1
#
_entry.id   AF-A0A3B8P3Y9-F1
#
_cell.length_a   1.000
_cell.length_b   1.000
_cell.length_c   1.000
_cell.angle_alpha   90.00
_cell.angle_beta   90.00
_cell.angle_gamma   90.00
#
_symmetry.space_group_name_H-M   'P 1'
#
loop_
_entity.id
_entity.type
_entity.pdbx_description
1 polymer ?
#
loop_
_entity_poly.entity_id
_entity_poly.type
_entity_poly.pdbx_seq_one_letter_code
_entity_poly.pdbx_strand_id
1 'polypeptide(L)' 'MTTNTPPTSGVQLIEVAPELAGQRIDNFLITALKGVPKTLVYRILRKGEVRVNKGRIKP' A
#
# COMPACT_ATOMS: atom_id res chain seq x y z
N MET A 1 -10.97 30.19 5.23
CA MET A 1 -9.92 29.97 4.22
C MET A 1 -9.81 28.47 4.01
N THR A 2 -10.37 27.93 2.93
CA THR A 2 -10.32 26.50 2.61
C THR A 2 -9.07 26.22 1.78
N THR A 3 -8.06 25.56 2.35
CA THR A 3 -6.85 25.19 1.62
C THR A 3 -7.13 23.96 0.77
N ASN A 4 -7.40 24.19 -0.52
CA ASN A 4 -7.47 23.14 -1.54
C ASN A 4 -6.05 22.63 -1.83
N THR A 5 -5.53 21.73 -1.00
CA THR A 5 -4.24 21.06 -1.25
C THR A 5 -4.47 19.99 -2.32
N PRO A 6 -3.81 20.08 -3.49
CA PRO A 6 -3.95 19.05 -4.53
C PRO A 6 -3.45 17.71 -3.99
N PRO A 7 -4.14 16.59 -4.29
CA PRO A 7 -3.69 15.28 -3.84
C PRO A 7 -2.30 15.01 -4.43
N THR A 8 -1.31 14.84 -3.55
CA THR A 8 0.06 14.59 -3.97
C THR A 8 0.14 13.21 -4.61
N SER A 9 0.22 13.15 -5.93
CA SER A 9 0.48 11.94 -6.70
C SER A 9 1.94 11.55 -6.51
N GLY A 10 2.25 10.86 -5.41
CA GLY A 10 3.61 10.49 -5.03
C GLY A 10 3.66 9.10 -4.41
N VAL A 11 4.88 8.54 -4.36
CA VAL A 11 5.12 7.28 -3.65
C VAL A 11 4.96 7.53 -2.15
N GLN A 12 4.13 6.73 -1.49
CA GLN A 12 4.00 6.73 -0.04
C GLN A 12 4.95 5.70 0.57
N LEU A 13 5.78 6.14 1.51
CA LEU A 13 6.64 5.28 2.31
C LEU A 13 5.94 4.99 3.64
N ILE A 14 5.82 3.71 3.97
CA ILE A 14 5.18 3.25 5.20
C ILE A 14 6.16 2.32 5.90
N GLU A 15 6.48 2.64 7.15
CA GLU A 15 7.26 1.77 8.02
C GLU A 15 6.34 0.72 8.65
N VAL A 16 6.75 -0.54 8.58
CA VAL A 16 5.98 -1.67 9.13
C VAL A 16 6.58 -2.03 10.48
N ALA A 17 5.77 -1.99 11.54
CA ALA A 17 6.20 -2.37 12.87
C ALA A 17 6.65 -3.86 12.92
N PRO A 18 7.60 -4.23 13.80
CA PRO A 18 8.12 -5.60 13.88
C PRO A 18 7.05 -6.66 14.14
N GLU A 19 6.03 -6.32 14.91
CA GLU A 19 4.87 -7.18 15.23
C GLU A 19 3.97 -7.49 14.03
N LEU A 20 4.05 -6.65 12.99
CA LEU A 20 3.36 -6.83 11.72
C LEU A 20 4.26 -7.49 10.66
N ALA A 21 5.51 -7.82 10.99
CA ALA A 21 6.43 -8.50 10.09
C ALA A 21 6.01 -9.96 9.84
N GLY A 22 6.33 -10.48 8.66
CA GLY A 22 6.02 -11.87 8.27
C GLY A 22 4.57 -12.11 7.81
N GLN A 23 3.67 -11.13 7.96
CA GLN A 23 2.35 -11.24 7.35
C GLN A 23 2.41 -11.09 5.82
N ARG A 24 1.40 -11.64 5.13
CA ARG A 24 1.25 -11.41 3.70
C ARG A 24 0.98 -9.92 3.42
N ILE A 25 1.60 -9.39 2.38
CA ILE A 25 1.49 -7.97 2.02
C ILE A 25 0.06 -7.55 1.67
N ASP A 26 -0.76 -8.45 1.12
CA ASP A 26 -2.15 -8.16 0.81
C ASP A 26 -2.98 -7.93 2.07
N ASN A 27 -2.79 -8.75 3.12
CA ASN A 27 -3.44 -8.54 4.41
C ASN A 27 -3.05 -7.20 5.04
N PHE A 28 -1.76 -6.84 4.96
CA PHE A 28 -1.28 -5.53 5.40
C PHE A 28 -1.97 -4.40 4.63
N LEU A 29 -1.99 -4.47 3.29
CA LEU A 29 -2.57 -3.43 2.45
C LEU A 29 -4.09 -3.30 2.60
N ILE A 30 -4.82 -4.40 2.78
CA ILE A 30 -6.26 -4.36 3.03
C ILE A 30 -6.55 -3.66 4.36
N THR A 31 -5.70 -3.87 5.36
CA THR A 31 -5.83 -3.23 6.68
C THR A 31 -5.43 -1.76 6.65
N ALA A 32 -4.37 -1.41 5.92
CA ALA A 32 -3.86 -0.05 5.77
C ALA A 32 -4.77 0.81 4.87
N LEU A 33 -5.29 0.24 3.78
CA LEU A 33 -6.15 0.90 2.80
C LEU A 33 -7.62 0.56 3.06
N LYS A 34 -8.14 0.95 4.23
CA LYS A 34 -9.54 0.67 4.61
C LYS A 34 -10.51 1.23 3.58
N GLY A 35 -11.47 0.42 3.16
CA GLY A 35 -12.47 0.78 2.16
C GLY A 35 -12.03 0.55 0.71
N VAL A 36 -10.78 0.16 0.47
CA VAL A 36 -10.32 -0.20 -0.88
C VAL A 36 -10.76 -1.62 -1.23
N PRO A 37 -11.37 -1.85 -2.40
CA PRO A 37 -11.72 -3.19 -2.86
C PRO A 37 -10.49 -4.10 -2.99
N LYS A 38 -10.61 -5.37 -2.59
CA LYS A 38 -9.54 -6.37 -2.72
C LYS A 38 -9.00 -6.48 -4.15
N THR A 39 -9.88 -6.36 -5.15
CA THR A 39 -9.50 -6.37 -6.57
C THR A 39 -8.50 -5.26 -6.91
N LEU A 40 -8.66 -4.07 -6.32
CA LEU A 40 -7.72 -2.97 -6.54
C LEU A 40 -6.36 -3.30 -5.92
N VAL A 41 -6.34 -3.83 -4.69
CA VAL A 41 -5.11 -4.26 -4.00
C VAL A 41 -4.36 -5.30 -4.83
N TYR A 42 -5.05 -6.33 -5.34
CA TYR A 42 -4.43 -7.32 -6.21
C TYR A 42 -3.95 -6.72 -7.54
N ARG A 43 -4.67 -5.74 -8.11
CA ARG A 43 -4.27 -5.05 -9.33
C ARG A 43 -2.95 -4.30 -9.15
N ILE A 44 -2.83 -3.51 -8.08
CA ILE A 44 -1.61 -2.72 -7.81
C ILE A 44 -0.41 -3.63 -7.47
N LEU A 45 -0.66 -4.75 -6.77
CA LEU A 45 0.38 -5.76 -6.48
C LEU A 45 0.87 -6.42 -7.78
N ARG A 46 -0.04 -6.90 -8.63
CA ARG A 46 0.32 -7.58 -9.90
C ARG A 46 0.99 -6.65 -10.91
N LYS A 47 0.59 -5.37 -10.93
CA LYS A 47 1.24 -4.34 -11.76
C LYS A 47 2.60 -3.90 -11.21
N GLY A 48 2.93 -4.30 -9.97
CA GLY A 48 4.19 -4.00 -9.31
C GLY A 48 4.30 -2.58 -8.78
N GLU A 49 3.17 -1.91 -8.50
CA GLU A 49 3.14 -0.56 -7.92
C GLU A 49 3.59 -0.58 -6.44
N VAL A 50 3.40 -1.72 -5.76
CA VAL A 50 3.83 -1.93 -4.36
C VAL A 50 5.24 -2.49 -4.31
N ARG A 51 6.06 -1.94 -3.41
CA ARG A 51 7.44 -2.38 -3.17
C ARG A 51 7.67 -2.60 -1.68
N VAL A 52 8.40 -3.64 -1.34
CA VAL A 52 8.82 -3.96 0.02
C VAL A 52 10.34 -4.00 0.03
N ASN A 53 10.98 -3.21 0.88
CA ASN A 53 12.44 -3.16 0.99
C ASN A 53 13.15 -3.06 -0.38
N LYS A 54 12.66 -2.18 -1.25
CA LYS A 54 13.10 -1.95 -2.65
C LYS A 54 12.78 -3.07 -3.66
N GLY A 55 12.34 -4.25 -3.22
CA GLY A 55 11.89 -5.36 -4.07
C GLY A 55 10.42 -5.23 -4.52
N ARG A 56 10.10 -5.72 -5.72
CA ARG A 56 8.70 -5.89 -6.16
C ARG A 56 8.13 -7.16 -5.54
N ILE A 57 6.89 -7.12 -5.10
CA ILE A 57 6.22 -8.24 -4.45
C ILE A 57 5.00 -8.70 -5.25
N LYS A 58 4.81 -10.01 -5.33
CA LYS A 58 3.59 -10.64 -5.86
C LYS A 58 2.73 -11.13 -4.69
N PRO A 59 1.39 -11.19 -4.86
CA PRO A 59 0.49 -11.71 -3.83
C PRO A 59 0.74 -13.21 -3.53
#